data_AF-A0A645IFG2-F1
#
_entry.id   AF-A0A645IFG2-F1
#
_cell.length_a   1.000
_cell.length_b   1.000
_cell.length_c   1.000
_cell.angle_alpha   90.00
_cell.angle_beta   90.00
_cell.angle_gamma   90.00
#
_symmetry.space_group_name_H-M   'P 1'
#
loop_
_entity.id
_entity.type
_entity.pdbx_description
1 polymer ?
#
loop_
_entity_poly.entity_id
_entity_poly.type
_entity_poly.pdbx_seq_one_letter_code
_entity_poly.pdbx_strand_id
1 'polypeptide(L)'
;MFGVASGNGFADLAELDDDRNGWIDENDAAYQKLAVWSGDGLSSLAQRGVGALYTGSVEAPFTLKTADNALLGQIRAAGVYLTESGEVGHLQQVDLAVSSPAVREKEPDERQRLTA
;
A
#
# COMPACT_ATOMS: atom_id res chain seq x y z
N MET A 1 -0.37 7.62 -2.71
CA MET A 1 -0.93 6.41 -2.07
C MET A 1 -2.42 6.38 -2.34
N PHE A 2 -2.98 5.19 -2.54
CA PHE A 2 -4.38 4.96 -2.91
C PHE A 2 -5.18 4.44 -1.72
N GLY A 3 -6.45 4.79 -1.62
CA GLY A 3 -7.38 4.33 -0.59
C GLY A 3 -7.25 5.03 0.77
N VAL A 4 -6.28 5.94 0.95
CA VAL A 4 -6.05 6.63 2.23
C VAL A 4 -7.20 7.57 2.60
N ALA A 5 -7.73 8.30 1.61
CA ALA A 5 -8.85 9.22 1.82
C ALA A 5 -10.21 8.57 1.52
N SER A 6 -10.31 7.78 0.45
CA SER A 6 -11.56 7.17 0.00
C SER A 6 -11.92 5.87 0.72
N GLY A 7 -10.95 5.18 1.31
CA GLY A 7 -11.09 3.81 1.82
C GLY A 7 -11.08 2.73 0.74
N ASN A 8 -10.96 3.09 -0.55
CA ASN A 8 -10.96 2.15 -1.66
C ASN A 8 -9.85 2.46 -2.67
N GLY A 9 -8.74 1.73 -2.57
CA GLY A 9 -7.58 1.95 -3.42
C GLY A 9 -7.80 1.56 -4.87
N PHE A 10 -8.63 0.55 -5.15
CA PHE A 10 -8.96 0.16 -6.52
C PHE A 10 -9.86 1.18 -7.20
N ALA A 11 -10.81 1.78 -6.47
CA ALA A 11 -11.61 2.89 -7.00
C ALA A 11 -10.72 4.10 -7.31
N ASP A 12 -9.79 4.45 -6.43
CA ASP A 12 -8.85 5.55 -6.71
C ASP A 12 -7.94 5.25 -7.92
N LEU A 13 -7.56 3.99 -8.13
CA LEU A 13 -6.83 3.56 -9.32
C LEU A 13 -7.70 3.68 -10.58
N ALA A 14 -8.97 3.29 -10.53
CA ALA A 14 -9.87 3.34 -11.68
C ALA A 14 -10.08 4.76 -12.24
N GLU A 15 -9.92 5.79 -11.41
CA GLU A 15 -9.96 7.20 -11.86
C GLU A 15 -8.74 7.60 -12.73
N LEU A 16 -7.71 6.75 -12.81
CA LEU A 16 -6.48 6.97 -13.57
C LEU A 16 -6.45 6.23 -14.93
N ASP A 17 -7.51 5.48 -15.24
CA ASP A 17 -7.72 4.79 -16.51
C ASP A 17 -8.40 5.78 -17.48
N ASP A 18 -7.61 6.36 -18.39
CA ASP A 18 -8.00 7.45 -19.29
C ASP A 18 -8.97 6.95 -20.38
N ASP A 19 -8.73 5.74 -20.88
CA ASP A 19 -9.53 5.13 -21.96
C ASP A 19 -10.69 4.25 -21.46
N ARG A 20 -10.72 3.96 -20.14
CA ARG A 20 -11.71 3.15 -19.43
C ARG A 20 -11.75 1.70 -19.88
N ASN A 21 -10.62 1.13 -20.28
CA ASN A 21 -10.53 -0.25 -20.72
C ASN A 21 -10.40 -1.26 -19.54
N GLY A 22 -10.28 -0.76 -18.31
CA GLY A 22 -10.10 -1.55 -17.09
C GLY A 22 -8.64 -1.75 -16.68
N TRP A 23 -7.69 -1.17 -17.40
CA TRP A 23 -6.27 -1.23 -17.12
C TRP A 23 -5.68 0.17 -17.04
N ILE A 24 -4.67 0.30 -16.18
CA ILE A 24 -3.76 1.44 -16.22
C ILE A 24 -2.47 0.93 -16.86
N ASP A 25 -2.18 1.36 -18.07
CA ASP A 25 -1.02 0.96 -18.86
C ASP A 25 -0.36 2.15 -19.57
N GLU A 26 0.58 1.88 -20.47
CA GLU A 26 1.34 2.92 -21.17
C GLU A 26 0.50 3.89 -22.00
N ASN A 27 -0.76 3.56 -22.32
CA ASN A 27 -1.70 4.44 -23.00
C ASN A 27 -2.30 5.50 -22.07
N ASP A 28 -2.17 5.35 -20.75
CA ASP A 28 -2.67 6.27 -19.75
C ASP A 28 -1.61 7.27 -19.29
N ALA A 29 -1.96 8.56 -19.27
CA ALA A 29 -1.04 9.62 -18.86
C ALA A 29 -0.61 9.49 -17.38
N ALA A 30 -1.40 8.79 -16.57
CA ALA A 30 -1.12 8.53 -15.17
C ALA A 30 -0.06 7.45 -14.95
N TYR A 31 0.06 6.47 -15.85
CA TYR A 31 0.93 5.30 -15.68
C TYR A 31 2.40 5.70 -15.42
N GLN A 32 2.92 6.66 -16.18
CA GLN A 32 4.29 7.16 -16.04
C GLN A 32 4.55 7.91 -14.73
N LYS A 33 3.50 8.26 -13.98
CA LYS A 33 3.58 8.94 -12.68
C LYS A 33 3.45 7.96 -11.51
N LEU A 34 3.08 6.70 -11.78
CA LEU A 34 2.94 5.67 -10.76
C LEU A 34 4.31 5.13 -10.35
N ALA A 35 4.43 4.85 -9.06
CA ALA A 35 5.64 4.29 -8.48
C ALA A 35 5.30 3.25 -7.40
N VAL A 36 6.13 2.21 -7.34
CA VAL A 36 6.18 1.26 -6.24
C VAL A 36 7.11 1.82 -5.18
N TRP A 37 6.58 1.96 -3.96
CA TRP A 37 7.38 2.24 -2.77
C TRP A 37 7.83 0.93 -2.13
N SER A 38 9.14 0.81 -1.87
CA SER A 38 9.74 -0.38 -1.25
C SER A 38 10.99 0.02 -0.47
N GLY A 39 11.05 -0.35 0.81
CA GLY A 39 12.10 0.13 1.70
C GLY A 39 12.11 1.66 1.76
N ASP A 40 13.26 2.26 1.47
CA ASP A 40 13.43 3.72 1.49
C ASP A 40 13.24 4.38 0.11
N GLY A 41 12.89 3.60 -0.92
CA GLY A 41 12.94 4.04 -2.31
C GLY A 41 11.60 3.97 -3.06
N LEU A 42 11.50 4.80 -4.10
CA LEU A 42 10.47 4.73 -5.13
C LEU A 42 11.09 4.20 -6.43
N SER A 43 10.36 3.34 -7.13
CA SER A 43 10.71 2.88 -8.47
C SER A 43 9.47 2.94 -9.36
N SER A 44 9.63 3.27 -10.64
CA SER A 44 8.48 3.27 -11.56
C SER A 44 7.92 1.84 -11.76
N LEU A 45 6.70 1.75 -12.29
CA LEU A 45 6.10 0.46 -12.64
C LEU A 45 6.97 -0.32 -13.65
N ALA A 46 7.42 0.35 -14.72
CA ALA A 46 8.32 -0.22 -15.73
C ALA A 46 9.65 -0.72 -15.14
N GLN A 47 10.27 0.02 -14.21
CA GLN A 47 11.49 -0.44 -13.50
C GLN A 47 11.26 -1.72 -12.69
N ARG A 48 10.01 -2.00 -12.31
CA ARG A 48 9.59 -3.21 -11.61
C ARG A 48 9.03 -4.28 -12.55
N GLY A 49 9.07 -4.05 -13.87
CA GLY A 49 8.57 -4.95 -14.90
C GLY A 49 7.04 -5.09 -14.90
N VAL A 50 6.32 -4.18 -14.25
CA VAL A 50 4.86 -4.13 -14.29
C VAL A 50 4.47 -3.38 -15.56
N GLY A 51 3.69 -4.02 -16.44
CA GLY A 51 3.22 -3.44 -17.70
C GLY A 51 1.80 -2.86 -17.62
N ALA A 52 0.93 -3.42 -16.77
CA ALA A 52 -0.43 -2.91 -16.60
C ALA A 52 -1.00 -3.26 -15.22
N LEU A 53 -1.81 -2.36 -14.64
CA LEU A 53 -2.56 -2.60 -13.40
C LEU A 53 -4.04 -2.78 -13.72
N TYR A 54 -4.66 -3.87 -13.26
CA TYR A 54 -6.11 -4.04 -13.42
C TYR A 54 -6.85 -3.21 -12.37
N THR A 55 -7.84 -2.42 -12.79
CA THR A 55 -8.61 -1.54 -11.90
C THR A 55 -9.75 -2.26 -11.20
N GLY A 56 -10.19 -3.40 -11.75
CA GLY A 56 -11.17 -4.27 -11.12
C GLY A 56 -10.59 -5.03 -9.93
N SER A 57 -11.46 -5.32 -8.95
CA SER A 57 -11.10 -6.13 -7.78
C SER A 57 -12.28 -6.95 -7.28
N VAL A 58 -11.97 -7.93 -6.44
CA VAL A 58 -12.94 -8.71 -5.66
C VAL A 58 -12.74 -8.43 -4.18
N GLU A 59 -13.82 -8.41 -3.41
CA GLU A 59 -13.74 -8.38 -1.95
C GLU A 59 -13.02 -9.64 -1.46
N ALA A 60 -11.97 -9.45 -0.67
CA ALA A 60 -11.11 -10.53 -0.19
C ALA A 60 -10.80 -10.34 1.30
N PRO A 61 -11.82 -10.34 2.18
CA PRO A 61 -11.62 -10.05 3.59
C PRO A 61 -10.81 -11.17 4.26
N PHE A 62 -9.54 -10.89 4.53
CA PHE A 62 -8.65 -11.83 5.22
C PHE A 62 -7.83 -11.11 6.28
N THR A 63 -7.84 -11.63 7.51
CA THR A 63 -7.08 -11.05 8.61
C THR A 63 -5.68 -11.62 8.67
N LEU A 64 -4.67 -10.74 8.64
CA LEU A 64 -3.27 -11.08 8.79
C LEU A 64 -2.87 -11.01 10.26
N LYS A 65 -2.30 -12.09 10.79
CA LYS A 65 -1.88 -12.20 12.19
C LYS A 65 -0.52 -12.85 12.33
N THR A 66 0.15 -12.59 13.44
CA THR A 66 1.32 -13.35 13.86
C THR A 66 0.92 -14.75 14.37
N ALA A 67 1.91 -15.62 14.58
CA ALA A 67 1.71 -16.92 15.21
C ALA A 67 1.07 -16.81 16.61
N ASP A 68 1.40 -15.74 17.34
CA ASP A 68 0.84 -15.42 18.66
C ASP A 68 -0.52 -14.72 18.60
N ASN A 69 -1.19 -14.75 17.43
CA ASN A 69 -2.52 -14.19 17.19
C ASN A 69 -2.59 -12.64 17.32
N ALA A 70 -1.45 -11.93 17.27
CA ALA A 70 -1.42 -10.48 17.21
C ALA A 70 -1.81 -9.99 15.81
N LEU A 71 -2.63 -8.93 15.72
CA LEU A 71 -3.10 -8.38 14.45
C LEU A 71 -1.98 -7.64 13.71
N LEU A 72 -1.74 -8.00 12.45
CA LEU A 72 -0.82 -7.31 11.54
C LEU A 72 -1.57 -6.40 10.56
N GLY A 73 -2.77 -6.80 10.16
CA GLY A 73 -3.59 -6.03 9.22
C GLY A 73 -4.74 -6.84 8.65
N GLN A 74 -5.40 -6.29 7.64
CA GLN A 74 -6.50 -6.92 6.93
C GLN A 74 -6.38 -6.68 5.43
N ILE A 75 -6.44 -7.75 4.64
CA ILE A 75 -6.68 -7.66 3.20
C ILE A 75 -8.16 -7.31 3.01
N ARG A 76 -8.42 -6.25 2.24
CA ARG A 76 -9.76 -5.73 1.95
C ARG A 76 -10.27 -6.22 0.60
N ALA A 77 -9.42 -6.08 -0.41
CA ALA A 77 -9.73 -6.42 -1.79
C ALA A 77 -8.49 -6.98 -2.49
N ALA A 78 -8.71 -7.82 -3.49
CA ALA A 78 -7.67 -8.40 -4.32
C ALA A 78 -7.97 -8.18 -5.81
N GLY A 79 -6.92 -7.99 -6.59
CA GLY A 79 -6.92 -7.85 -8.03
C GLY A 79 -5.63 -8.39 -8.61
N VAL A 80 -5.31 -7.99 -9.84
CA VAL A 80 -4.14 -8.48 -10.57
C VAL A 80 -3.39 -7.35 -11.25
N TYR A 81 -2.15 -7.62 -11.61
CA TYR A 81 -1.38 -6.81 -12.55
C TYR A 81 -0.74 -7.73 -13.58
N LEU A 82 -0.35 -7.18 -14.73
CA LEU A 82 0.41 -7.88 -15.75
C LEU A 82 1.84 -7.36 -15.78
N THR A 83 2.80 -8.26 -15.95
CA THR A 83 4.18 -7.90 -16.25
C THR A 83 4.35 -7.64 -17.74
N GLU A 84 5.44 -6.96 -18.10
CA GLU A 84 5.84 -6.81 -19.52
C GLU A 84 6.17 -8.16 -20.19
N SER A 85 6.49 -9.19 -19.40
CA SER A 85 6.70 -10.57 -19.88
C SER A 85 5.39 -11.35 -20.10
N GLY A 86 4.22 -10.76 -19.80
CA GLY A 86 2.92 -11.41 -19.92
C GLY A 86 2.56 -12.33 -18.74
N GLU A 87 3.29 -12.26 -17.63
CA GLU A 87 2.96 -12.97 -16.40
C GLU A 87 1.94 -12.19 -15.57
N VAL A 88 1.11 -12.92 -14.81
CA VAL A 88 0.09 -12.32 -13.94
C VAL A 88 0.62 -12.29 -12.51
N GLY A 89 0.56 -11.13 -11.88
CA GLY A 89 0.84 -10.94 -10.47
C GLY A 89 -0.39 -10.54 -9.65
N HIS A 90 -0.26 -10.58 -8.33
CA HIS A 90 -1.32 -10.21 -7.40
C HIS A 90 -1.21 -8.75 -6.96
N LEU A 91 -2.34 -8.05 -6.93
CA LEU A 91 -2.47 -6.72 -6.35
C LEU A 91 -3.47 -6.77 -5.20
N GLN A 92 -3.15 -6.14 -4.06
CA GLN A 92 -4.00 -6.20 -2.86
C GLN A 92 -4.09 -4.85 -2.16
N GLN A 93 -5.29 -4.53 -1.68
CA GLN A 93 -5.48 -3.45 -0.71
C GLN A 93 -5.37 -4.03 0.70
N VAL A 94 -4.44 -3.49 1.48
CA VAL A 94 -4.17 -3.94 2.85
C VAL A 94 -4.28 -2.78 3.82
N ASP A 95 -5.12 -2.92 4.83
CA ASP A 95 -5.19 -2.03 5.97
C ASP A 95 -4.18 -2.55 7.02
N LEU A 96 -3.12 -1.79 7.27
CA LEU A 96 -2.08 -2.18 8.23
C LEU A 96 -2.48 -1.80 9.65
N ALA A 97 -2.28 -2.71 10.59
CA ALA A 97 -2.44 -2.40 12.00
C ALA A 97 -1.29 -1.48 12.45
N VAL A 98 -1.65 -0.37 13.10
CA VAL A 98 -0.67 0.51 13.74
C VAL A 98 -0.54 0.12 15.21
N SER A 99 0.59 -0.47 15.59
CA SER A 99 1.00 -0.51 16.99
C SER A 99 1.63 0.84 17.32
N SER A 100 1.13 1.54 18.34
CA SER A 100 1.70 2.82 18.79
C SER A 100 3.23 2.73 18.87
N PRO A 101 3.98 3.71 18.33
CA PRO A 101 5.41 3.73 18.58
C PRO A 101 5.61 3.81 20.09
N ALA A 102 6.44 2.94 20.65
CA ALA A 102 6.89 3.06 22.02
C ALA A 102 7.43 4.50 22.16
N VAL A 103 6.70 5.33 22.92
CA VAL A 103 7.22 6.60 23.38
C VAL A 103 8.48 6.24 24.12
N ARG A 104 9.65 6.53 23.54
CA ARG A 104 10.89 6.56 24.32
C ARG A 104 10.67 7.66 25.34
N GLU A 105 10.31 7.27 26.55
CA GLU A 105 10.41 8.13 27.71
C GLU A 105 11.85 8.61 27.75
N LYS A 106 12.07 9.85 27.29
CA LYS A 106 13.26 10.58 27.68
C LYS A 106 13.06 10.85 29.16
N GLU A 107 13.70 10.06 30.02
CA GLU A 107 13.90 10.43 31.41
C GLU A 107 14.45 11.86 31.44
N PRO A 108 13.73 12.83 32.03
CA PRO A 108 14.29 14.16 32.23
C PRO A 108 15.26 14.09 33.40
N ASP A 109 16.47 14.57 33.12
CA ASP A 109 17.59 14.83 34.01
C ASP A 109 17.20 15.15 35.45
N GLU A 110 17.86 14.41 36.34
CA GLU A 110 18.00 14.56 37.78
C GLU A 110 18.45 15.98 38.17
N ARG A 111 17.57 16.99 38.07
CA ARG A 111 17.80 18.34 38.59
C ARG A 111 16.54 18.97 39.15
N GLN A 112 16.31 18.69 40.44
CA GLN A 112 15.57 19.41 41.49
C GLN A 112 14.77 18.37 42.29
N ARG A 113 15.06 18.08 43.57
CA ARG A 113 15.10 19.04 44.68
C ARG A 113 15.95 18.51 45.85
N LEU A 114 16.80 19.40 46.36
CA LEU A 114 17.29 19.41 47.74
C LEU A 114 16.11 19.44 48.74
N THR A 115 16.20 18.70 49.86
CA THR A 115 16.02 19.14 51.27
C THR A 115 15.64 17.97 52.20
N ALA A 116 16.57 17.59 53.09
CA ALA A 116 16.41 17.47 54.55
C ALA A 116 17.76 17.09 55.15
#